data_AF-A0A5B8R655-F1
#
_entry.id   AF-A0A5B8R655-F1
#
_cell.length_a   1.000
_cell.length_b   1.000
_cell.length_c   1.000
_cell.angle_alpha   90.00
_cell.angle_beta   90.00
_cell.angle_gamma   90.00
#
_symmetry.space_group_name_H-M   'P 1'
#
loop_
_entity.id
_entity.type
_entity.pdbx_description
1 polymer ?
#
loop_
_entity_poly.entity_id
_entity_poly.type
_entity_poly.pdbx_seq_one_letter_code
_entity_poly.pdbx_strand_id
1 'polypeptide(L)'
;MFQKFIKVVGLSVILLLSQIAVNPASAEEVNNDQGLDLSKLQSGEEMEKDGFKIKYYSNEDAAKKIAKDNGVSEKSVLDKLDGNKTENLNKQTMSSAKVSATATKKCATGAVAFSRPLNVTSSYKPTLDIWTELCENSSGQYVIKSIVDISIDRSYKGVSKGFNGNVTAKALNSGKTLFYNANGDFYNNKSTTAGTQLGFNTASASLSFNVSQTSNFYAYLKQSDNIILFK
;
A
#
# COMPACT_ATOMS: atom_id res chain seq x y z
N MET A 1 73.18 37.49 -35.42
CA MET A 1 73.99 37.09 -34.25
C MET A 1 73.03 36.93 -33.08
N PHE A 2 72.76 35.80 -32.44
CA PHE A 2 73.42 34.50 -32.35
C PHE A 2 72.35 33.42 -32.23
N GLN A 3 72.60 32.27 -32.87
CA GLN A 3 71.91 31.00 -32.63
C GLN A 3 72.09 30.55 -31.17
N LYS A 4 71.06 29.90 -30.60
CA LYS A 4 71.26 28.74 -29.74
C LYS A 4 70.20 27.68 -30.02
N PHE A 5 70.69 26.52 -30.46
CA PHE A 5 69.98 25.25 -30.55
C PHE A 5 69.70 24.69 -29.16
N ILE A 6 68.50 24.17 -28.93
CA ILE A 6 68.26 23.11 -27.95
C ILE A 6 67.37 22.04 -28.61
N LYS A 7 67.94 20.83 -28.73
CA LYS A 7 67.25 19.59 -29.07
C LYS A 7 66.57 19.05 -27.82
N VAL A 8 65.28 18.70 -27.90
CA VAL A 8 64.61 17.75 -26.99
C VAL A 8 63.65 16.93 -27.86
N VAL A 9 64.09 15.76 -28.31
CA VAL A 9 63.67 14.42 -27.84
C VAL A 9 62.15 14.23 -27.98
N GLY A 10 61.77 13.52 -29.04
CA GLY A 10 60.40 13.08 -29.30
C GLY A 10 59.96 12.07 -28.25
N LEU A 11 58.87 12.37 -27.57
CA LEU A 11 58.16 11.46 -26.69
C LEU A 11 56.88 11.04 -27.42
N SER A 12 56.90 9.85 -28.03
CA SER A 12 55.70 9.23 -28.59
C SER A 12 54.74 8.87 -27.46
N VAL A 13 53.64 9.60 -27.35
CA VAL A 13 52.51 9.23 -26.48
C VAL A 13 51.71 8.15 -27.21
N ILE A 14 51.86 6.90 -26.78
CA ILE A 14 50.98 5.81 -27.18
C ILE A 14 49.66 5.98 -26.42
N LEU A 15 48.63 6.47 -27.12
CA LEU A 15 47.26 6.48 -26.63
C LEU A 15 46.71 5.04 -26.68
N LEU A 16 46.74 4.36 -25.54
CA LEU A 16 45.96 3.16 -25.30
C LEU A 16 44.47 3.56 -25.17
N LEU A 17 43.74 3.49 -26.28
CA LEU A 17 42.29 3.51 -26.27
C LEU A 17 41.79 2.19 -25.67
N SER A 18 41.52 2.17 -24.37
CA SER A 18 40.68 1.13 -23.79
C SER A 18 39.27 1.28 -24.34
N GLN A 19 38.89 0.41 -25.27
CA GLN A 19 37.51 0.26 -25.67
C GLN A 19 36.75 -0.30 -24.48
N ILE A 20 36.03 0.56 -23.75
CA ILE A 20 34.94 0.10 -22.90
C ILE A 20 33.88 -0.40 -23.88
N ALA A 21 33.80 -1.71 -24.04
CA ALA A 21 32.63 -2.35 -24.61
C ALA A 21 31.46 -2.00 -23.70
N VAL A 22 30.74 -0.93 -24.06
CA VAL A 22 29.42 -0.66 -23.52
C VAL A 22 28.54 -1.75 -24.11
N ASN A 23 28.44 -2.89 -23.41
CA ASN A 23 27.29 -3.75 -23.59
C ASN A 23 26.09 -2.86 -23.27
N PRO A 24 25.16 -2.60 -24.21
CA PRO A 24 23.83 -2.27 -23.78
C PRO A 24 23.34 -3.52 -23.06
N ALA A 25 23.40 -3.51 -21.72
CA ALA A 25 22.49 -4.33 -20.96
C ALA A 25 21.11 -3.86 -21.42
N SER A 26 20.51 -4.64 -22.33
CA SER A 26 19.11 -4.48 -22.65
C SER A 26 18.41 -4.60 -21.31
N ALA A 27 17.90 -3.47 -20.82
CA ALA A 27 16.81 -3.52 -19.87
C ALA A 27 15.75 -4.35 -20.58
N GLU A 28 15.58 -5.61 -20.15
CA GLU A 28 14.39 -6.35 -20.48
C GLU A 28 13.24 -5.48 -19.99
N GLU A 29 12.52 -4.86 -20.93
CA GLU A 29 11.16 -4.46 -20.67
C GLU A 29 10.43 -5.76 -20.31
N VAL A 30 10.34 -6.03 -19.00
CA VAL A 30 9.43 -7.05 -18.50
C VAL A 30 8.05 -6.56 -18.90
N ASN A 31 7.56 -7.12 -20.00
CA ASN A 31 6.23 -6.94 -20.49
C ASN A 31 5.28 -7.62 -19.48
N ASN A 32 5.07 -6.96 -18.34
CA ASN A 32 4.27 -7.45 -17.22
C ASN A 32 2.78 -7.20 -17.50
N ASP A 33 2.33 -7.66 -18.68
CA ASP A 33 0.92 -7.70 -19.09
C ASP A 33 0.21 -8.94 -18.53
N GLN A 34 0.94 -9.78 -17.80
CA GLN A 34 0.34 -10.86 -17.02
C GLN A 34 -0.33 -10.24 -15.79
N GLY A 35 -1.65 -10.45 -15.69
CA GLY A 35 -2.42 -10.05 -14.51
C GLY A 35 -1.77 -10.55 -13.22
N LEU A 36 -1.95 -9.78 -12.15
CA LEU A 36 -1.46 -10.09 -10.82
C LEU A 36 -2.18 -11.32 -10.27
N ASP A 37 -1.49 -12.45 -10.28
CA ASP A 37 -2.02 -13.70 -9.75
C ASP A 37 -1.94 -13.73 -8.22
N LEU A 38 -2.98 -13.21 -7.57
CA LEU A 38 -3.12 -13.19 -6.12
C LEU A 38 -3.51 -14.57 -5.54
N SER A 39 -3.74 -15.60 -6.37
CA SER A 39 -4.08 -16.95 -5.89
C SER A 39 -2.92 -17.64 -5.17
N LYS A 40 -1.69 -17.15 -5.39
CA LYS A 40 -0.47 -17.69 -4.81
C LYS A 40 -0.10 -17.07 -3.47
N LEU A 41 -0.68 -15.92 -3.11
CA LEU A 41 -0.36 -15.20 -1.86
C LEU A 41 -0.73 -16.05 -0.65
N GLN A 42 0.30 -16.64 -0.03
CA GLN A 42 0.17 -17.27 1.29
C GLN A 42 0.42 -16.24 2.40
N SER A 43 -0.01 -16.57 3.61
CA SER A 43 0.22 -15.70 4.76
C SER A 43 1.70 -15.45 4.99
N GLY A 44 2.08 -14.17 5.02
CA GLY A 44 3.47 -13.74 5.17
C GLY A 44 4.22 -13.47 3.86
N GLU A 45 3.70 -13.89 2.71
CA GLU A 45 4.30 -13.58 1.41
C GLU A 45 4.03 -12.11 1.01
N GLU A 46 5.03 -11.50 0.37
CA GLU A 46 4.97 -10.13 -0.13
C GLU A 46 5.29 -10.13 -1.62
N MET A 47 4.60 -9.28 -2.35
CA MET A 47 4.83 -9.05 -3.78
C MET A 47 4.75 -7.56 -4.09
N GLU A 48 5.50 -7.13 -5.10
CA GLU A 48 5.55 -5.74 -5.53
C GLU A 48 4.99 -5.57 -6.95
N LYS A 49 4.12 -4.58 -7.14
CA LYS A 49 3.62 -4.17 -8.46
C LYS A 49 3.28 -2.69 -8.45
N ASP A 50 3.68 -1.97 -9.49
CA ASP A 50 3.44 -0.52 -9.64
C ASP A 50 3.94 0.29 -8.42
N GLY A 51 4.95 -0.25 -7.72
CA GLY A 51 5.51 0.23 -6.44
C GLY A 51 4.55 0.17 -5.25
N PHE A 52 3.46 -0.60 -5.35
CA PHE A 52 2.74 -1.09 -4.18
C PHE A 52 3.41 -2.36 -3.69
N LYS A 53 3.52 -2.49 -2.37
CA LYS A 53 3.79 -3.75 -1.69
C LYS A 53 2.45 -4.38 -1.33
N ILE A 54 2.29 -5.66 -1.61
CA ILE A 54 1.03 -6.37 -1.42
C ILE A 54 1.32 -7.56 -0.55
N LYS A 55 0.66 -7.63 0.60
CA LYS A 55 0.94 -8.65 1.60
C LYS A 55 -0.32 -9.18 2.23
N TYR A 56 -0.37 -10.49 2.39
CA TYR A 56 -1.43 -11.18 3.11
C TYR A 56 -1.15 -11.18 4.61
N TYR A 57 -2.22 -10.96 5.38
CA TYR A 57 -2.23 -11.06 6.83
C TYR A 57 -3.39 -11.96 7.29
N SER A 58 -3.17 -12.71 8.37
CA SER A 58 -4.30 -13.23 9.14
C SER A 58 -5.10 -12.06 9.73
N ASN A 59 -6.35 -12.30 10.14
CA ASN A 59 -7.17 -11.26 10.75
C ASN A 59 -6.55 -10.73 12.05
N GLU A 60 -5.89 -11.58 12.83
CA GLU A 60 -5.22 -11.19 14.08
C GLU A 60 -4.03 -10.26 13.80
N ASP A 61 -3.20 -10.59 12.81
CA ASP A 61 -2.02 -9.77 12.49
C ASP A 61 -2.41 -8.46 11.80
N ALA A 62 -3.45 -8.49 10.96
CA ALA A 62 -4.06 -7.28 10.41
C ALA A 62 -4.63 -6.39 11.52
N ALA A 63 -5.39 -6.96 12.46
CA ALA A 63 -5.99 -6.24 13.58
C ALA A 63 -4.94 -5.55 14.45
N LYS A 64 -3.84 -6.25 14.80
CA LYS A 64 -2.70 -5.67 15.53
C LYS A 64 -2.13 -4.46 14.81
N LYS A 65 -1.85 -4.60 13.50
CA LYS A 65 -1.23 -3.55 12.71
C LYS A 65 -2.14 -2.34 12.57
N ILE A 66 -3.39 -2.55 12.15
CA ILE A 66 -4.40 -1.49 12.01
C ILE A 66 -4.60 -0.77 13.34
N ALA A 67 -4.76 -1.50 14.45
CA ALA A 67 -4.99 -0.92 15.76
C ALA A 67 -3.84 -0.01 16.21
N LYS A 68 -2.60 -0.47 16.03
CA LYS A 68 -1.39 0.31 16.29
C LYS A 68 -1.33 1.59 15.45
N ASP A 69 -1.57 1.46 14.15
CA ASP A 69 -1.41 2.57 13.20
C ASP A 69 -2.51 3.63 13.36
N ASN A 70 -3.74 3.19 13.65
CA ASN A 70 -4.92 4.04 13.78
C ASN A 70 -5.16 4.54 15.21
N GLY A 71 -4.45 4.00 16.20
CA GLY A 71 -4.62 4.35 17.61
C GLY A 71 -5.98 3.89 18.19
N VAL A 72 -6.44 2.71 17.79
CA VAL A 72 -7.71 2.09 18.22
C VAL A 72 -7.45 0.74 18.91
N SER A 73 -8.48 0.10 19.48
CA SER A 73 -8.30 -1.19 20.14
C SER A 73 -8.21 -2.35 19.14
N GLU A 74 -7.25 -3.25 19.33
CA GLU A 74 -7.06 -4.46 18.51
C GLU A 74 -8.32 -5.31 18.47
N LYS A 75 -8.96 -5.55 19.63
CA LYS A 75 -10.22 -6.29 19.70
C LYS A 75 -11.30 -5.69 18.81
N SER A 76 -11.46 -4.36 18.81
CA SER A 76 -12.48 -3.72 17.98
C SER A 76 -12.21 -3.89 16.49
N VAL A 77 -10.94 -3.96 16.08
CA VAL A 77 -10.57 -4.20 14.68
C VAL A 77 -10.79 -5.67 14.33
N LEU A 78 -10.35 -6.59 15.20
CA LEU A 78 -10.50 -8.02 14.99
C LEU A 78 -11.98 -8.42 14.85
N ASP A 79 -12.84 -7.95 15.77
CA ASP A 79 -14.28 -8.21 15.70
C ASP A 79 -14.89 -7.74 14.36
N LYS A 80 -14.41 -6.61 13.81
CA LYS A 80 -14.82 -6.12 12.47
C LYS A 80 -14.32 -7.01 11.34
N LEU A 81 -13.05 -7.43 11.38
CA LEU A 81 -12.43 -8.27 10.34
C LEU A 81 -12.99 -9.69 10.30
N ASP A 82 -13.37 -10.25 11.45
CA ASP A 82 -14.00 -11.58 11.55
C ASP A 82 -15.47 -11.57 11.10
N GLY A 83 -16.02 -10.39 10.74
CA GLY A 83 -17.44 -10.24 10.43
C GLY A 83 -18.35 -10.42 11.65
N ASN A 84 -17.78 -10.53 12.86
CA ASN A 84 -18.49 -10.48 14.13
C ASN A 84 -18.89 -9.02 14.39
N LYS A 85 -19.96 -8.59 13.71
CA LYS A 85 -20.71 -7.43 14.16
C LYS A 85 -21.04 -7.69 15.63
N THR A 86 -20.63 -6.80 16.52
CA THR A 86 -21.31 -6.67 17.80
C THR A 86 -22.74 -6.22 17.47
N GLU A 87 -23.57 -7.16 17.05
CA GLU A 87 -25.01 -6.99 17.03
C GLU A 87 -25.41 -6.82 18.49
N ASN A 88 -26.13 -5.74 18.76
CA ASN A 88 -26.82 -5.57 20.02
C ASN A 88 -27.52 -6.87 20.40
N LEU A 89 -27.26 -7.34 21.62
CA LEU A 89 -27.97 -8.44 22.25
C LEU A 89 -29.49 -8.23 22.13
N ASN A 90 -30.12 -8.95 21.21
CA ASN A 90 -31.49 -9.40 21.35
C ASN A 90 -31.61 -10.78 20.71
N LYS A 91 -31.61 -11.80 21.58
CA LYS A 91 -32.03 -13.15 21.24
C LYS A 91 -33.47 -13.10 20.75
N GLN A 92 -33.69 -13.35 19.46
CA GLN A 92 -34.99 -13.82 18.99
C GLN A 92 -34.84 -14.78 17.80
N THR A 93 -34.80 -16.06 18.16
CA THR A 93 -35.48 -17.21 17.51
C THR A 93 -35.25 -17.53 16.02
N MET A 94 -34.57 -18.67 15.80
CA MET A 94 -34.85 -19.77 14.85
C MET A 94 -35.23 -19.45 13.38
N SER A 95 -34.48 -20.00 12.42
CA SER A 95 -35.02 -21.03 11.50
C SER A 95 -33.93 -21.59 10.58
N SER A 96 -33.79 -22.90 10.60
CA SER A 96 -33.00 -23.70 9.68
C SER A 96 -33.61 -23.67 8.28
N ALA A 97 -33.01 -22.89 7.37
CA ALA A 97 -33.30 -22.96 5.94
C ALA A 97 -32.07 -23.52 5.20
N LYS A 98 -32.27 -24.69 4.58
CA LYS A 98 -31.35 -25.40 3.70
C LYS A 98 -31.16 -24.55 2.43
N VAL A 99 -30.01 -23.89 2.27
CA VAL A 99 -29.71 -23.09 1.07
C VAL A 99 -28.85 -23.89 0.10
N SER A 100 -29.38 -23.99 -1.11
CA SER A 100 -28.81 -24.53 -2.33
C SER A 100 -27.35 -24.11 -2.55
N ALA A 101 -26.48 -25.07 -2.86
CA ALA A 101 -25.07 -24.86 -3.19
C ALA A 101 -24.92 -24.12 -4.53
N THR A 102 -25.10 -22.80 -4.47
CA THR A 102 -24.57 -21.88 -5.48
C THR A 102 -23.06 -21.85 -5.28
N ALA A 103 -22.27 -22.07 -6.35
CA ALA A 103 -20.81 -22.11 -6.30
C ALA A 103 -20.27 -20.97 -5.41
N THR A 104 -19.81 -21.32 -4.21
CA THR A 104 -19.26 -20.38 -3.24
C THR A 104 -18.00 -19.80 -3.85
N LYS A 105 -18.06 -18.53 -4.30
CA LYS A 105 -16.87 -17.78 -4.68
C LYS A 105 -15.88 -17.85 -3.52
N LYS A 106 -14.69 -18.38 -3.77
CA LYS A 106 -13.67 -18.57 -2.74
C LYS A 106 -13.12 -17.20 -2.36
N CYS A 107 -13.31 -16.81 -1.11
CA CYS A 107 -12.68 -15.62 -0.54
C CYS A 107 -11.43 -16.01 0.24
N ALA A 108 -10.46 -15.10 0.28
CA ALA A 108 -9.25 -15.27 1.06
C ALA A 108 -9.58 -15.18 2.57
N THR A 109 -9.00 -16.04 3.40
CA THR A 109 -9.28 -16.11 4.85
C THR A 109 -8.41 -15.14 5.65
N GLY A 110 -8.58 -13.83 5.43
CA GLY A 110 -7.72 -12.81 6.02
C GLY A 110 -7.89 -11.46 5.34
N ALA A 111 -6.96 -10.55 5.61
CA ALA A 111 -6.90 -9.25 4.96
C ALA A 111 -5.62 -9.11 4.13
N VAL A 112 -5.74 -8.52 2.94
CA VAL A 112 -4.59 -8.17 2.10
C VAL A 112 -4.36 -6.67 2.16
N ALA A 113 -3.16 -6.27 2.56
CA ALA A 113 -2.74 -4.88 2.57
C ALA A 113 -2.10 -4.51 1.23
N PHE A 114 -2.59 -3.42 0.64
CA PHE A 114 -1.93 -2.72 -0.47
C PHE A 114 -1.22 -1.50 0.09
N SER A 115 0.09 -1.61 0.23
CA SER A 115 0.96 -0.65 0.90
C SER A 115 1.66 0.27 -0.10
N ARG A 116 1.61 1.59 0.12
CA ARG A 116 2.24 2.61 -0.72
C ARG A 116 2.95 3.66 0.13
N PRO A 117 4.24 3.98 -0.15
CA PRO A 117 4.90 5.10 0.51
C PRO A 117 4.23 6.43 0.15
N LEU A 118 3.95 7.24 1.16
CA LEU A 118 3.47 8.61 1.01
C LEU A 118 4.68 9.55 0.97
N ASN A 119 4.87 10.27 -0.14
CA ASN A 119 6.01 11.16 -0.33
C ASN A 119 5.78 12.53 0.32
N VAL A 120 5.75 12.55 1.66
CA VAL A 120 5.53 13.79 2.43
C VAL A 120 6.69 14.76 2.24
N THR A 121 7.93 14.29 2.43
CA THR A 121 9.15 15.02 2.07
C THR A 121 10.20 14.05 1.52
N SER A 122 11.37 14.55 1.10
CA SER A 122 12.49 13.69 0.72
C SER A 122 13.01 12.83 1.88
N SER A 123 12.84 13.27 3.12
CA SER A 123 13.36 12.63 4.33
C SER A 123 12.31 11.93 5.20
N TYR A 124 11.01 12.09 4.89
CA TYR A 124 9.91 11.46 5.62
C TYR A 124 8.91 10.84 4.65
N LYS A 125 8.83 9.51 4.66
CA LYS A 125 7.99 8.72 3.75
C LYS A 125 7.20 7.64 4.52
N PRO A 126 6.17 8.01 5.29
CA PRO A 126 5.32 7.03 5.98
C PRO A 126 4.58 6.13 4.98
N THR A 127 4.06 5.00 5.43
CA THR A 127 3.40 4.01 4.56
C THR A 127 1.89 4.09 4.75
N LEU A 128 1.15 4.23 3.64
CA LEU A 128 -0.29 4.04 3.61
C LEU A 128 -0.60 2.57 3.33
N ASP A 129 -1.50 1.98 4.10
CA ASP A 129 -2.04 0.65 3.88
C ASP A 129 -3.53 0.73 3.59
N ILE A 130 -3.94 0.17 2.45
CA ILE A 130 -5.36 -0.09 2.16
C ILE A 130 -5.62 -1.57 2.38
N TRP A 131 -6.45 -1.88 3.36
CA TRP A 131 -6.77 -3.26 3.74
C TRP A 131 -7.99 -3.74 2.98
N THR A 132 -7.89 -4.92 2.39
CA THR A 132 -8.91 -5.45 1.48
C THR A 132 -9.25 -6.91 1.77
N GLU A 133 -10.49 -7.25 1.45
CA GLU A 133 -10.93 -8.62 1.27
C GLU A 133 -10.83 -8.99 -0.22
N LEU A 134 -10.27 -10.14 -0.53
CA LEU A 134 -10.18 -10.66 -1.89
C LEU A 134 -11.09 -11.87 -2.08
N CYS A 135 -11.80 -11.92 -3.21
CA CYS A 135 -12.58 -13.10 -3.61
C CYS A 135 -12.39 -13.41 -5.09
N GLU A 136 -12.55 -14.68 -5.45
CA GLU A 136 -12.54 -15.11 -6.84
C GLU A 136 -13.73 -14.54 -7.62
N ASN A 137 -13.47 -14.02 -8.82
CA ASN A 137 -14.51 -13.71 -9.80
C ASN A 137 -14.97 -14.99 -10.53
N SER A 138 -15.89 -14.84 -11.50
CA SER A 138 -16.39 -15.97 -12.31
C SER A 138 -15.31 -16.67 -13.15
N SER A 139 -14.16 -16.03 -13.34
CA SER A 139 -13.01 -16.55 -14.07
C SER A 139 -11.95 -17.17 -13.15
N GLY A 140 -12.24 -17.31 -11.84
CA GLY A 140 -11.30 -17.87 -10.86
C GLY A 140 -10.16 -16.92 -10.46
N GLN A 141 -10.22 -15.65 -10.84
CA GLN A 141 -9.19 -14.65 -10.50
C GLN A 141 -9.57 -13.94 -9.20
N TYR A 142 -8.64 -13.79 -8.27
CA TYR A 142 -8.85 -13.01 -7.06
C TYR A 142 -8.93 -11.51 -7.38
N VAL A 143 -10.04 -10.90 -6.97
CA VAL A 143 -10.34 -9.48 -7.18
C VAL A 143 -10.63 -8.83 -5.83
N ILE A 144 -10.50 -7.51 -5.75
CA ILE A 144 -10.88 -6.78 -4.53
C ILE A 144 -12.40 -6.82 -4.38
N LYS A 145 -12.86 -7.56 -3.37
CA LYS A 145 -14.27 -7.66 -3.03
C LYS A 145 -14.72 -6.42 -2.26
N SER A 146 -13.93 -6.02 -1.27
CA SER A 146 -14.24 -4.90 -0.39
C SER A 146 -12.98 -4.29 0.21
N ILE A 147 -13.08 -3.02 0.62
CA ILE A 147 -12.08 -2.33 1.43
C ILE A 147 -12.54 -2.46 2.89
N VAL A 148 -11.73 -3.08 3.73
CA VAL A 148 -12.08 -3.43 5.12
C VAL A 148 -11.54 -2.43 6.14
N ASP A 149 -10.37 -1.82 5.87
CA ASP A 149 -9.80 -0.74 6.67
C ASP A 149 -8.79 0.10 5.86
N ILE A 150 -8.36 1.22 6.42
CA ILE A 150 -7.29 2.09 5.91
C ILE A 150 -6.42 2.46 7.11
N SER A 151 -5.09 2.34 7.00
CA SER A 151 -4.18 2.77 8.06
C SER A 151 -2.93 3.45 7.51
N ILE A 152 -2.23 4.20 8.36
CA ILE A 152 -0.93 4.81 8.01
C ILE A 152 0.09 4.41 9.07
N ASP A 153 1.11 3.64 8.66
CA ASP A 153 2.31 3.50 9.48
C ASP A 153 3.13 4.78 9.37
N ARG A 154 2.97 5.62 10.40
CA ARG A 154 3.64 6.93 10.48
C ARG A 154 5.11 6.81 10.86
N SER A 155 5.60 5.62 11.19
CA SER A 155 7.01 5.39 11.54
C SER A 155 7.88 5.34 10.29
N TYR A 156 8.85 6.23 10.19
CA TYR A 156 9.85 6.22 9.13
C TYR A 156 11.21 6.60 9.69
N LYS A 157 12.18 5.67 9.61
CA LYS A 157 13.55 5.85 10.14
C LYS A 157 13.59 6.39 11.58
N GLY A 158 12.72 5.89 12.45
CA GLY A 158 12.61 6.30 13.86
C GLY A 158 11.87 7.62 14.10
N VAL A 159 11.41 8.29 13.04
CA VAL A 159 10.60 9.51 13.12
C VAL A 159 9.13 9.17 12.92
N SER A 160 8.27 9.82 13.69
CA SER A 160 6.81 9.76 13.52
C SER A 160 6.22 11.16 13.62
N LYS A 161 5.25 11.44 12.75
CA LYS A 161 4.54 12.72 12.63
C LYS A 161 3.04 12.47 12.75
N GLY A 162 2.30 13.42 13.31
CA GLY A 162 0.85 13.40 13.34
C GLY A 162 0.30 13.67 11.95
N PHE A 163 -0.87 13.11 11.62
CA PHE A 163 -1.53 13.31 10.34
C PHE A 163 -2.98 13.75 10.57
N ASN A 164 -3.35 14.90 9.99
CA ASN A 164 -4.70 15.40 9.97
C ASN A 164 -5.17 15.48 8.53
N GLY A 165 -6.19 14.71 8.16
CA GLY A 165 -6.60 14.63 6.77
C GLY A 165 -7.55 13.49 6.49
N ASN A 166 -7.79 13.27 5.20
CA ASN A 166 -8.68 12.22 4.72
C ASN A 166 -7.94 11.32 3.74
N VAL A 167 -8.19 10.02 3.89
CA VAL A 167 -7.81 9.03 2.89
C VAL A 167 -9.07 8.38 2.37
N THR A 168 -9.19 8.32 1.05
CA THR A 168 -10.26 7.61 0.35
C THR A 168 -9.67 6.51 -0.51
N ALA A 169 -10.30 5.35 -0.55
CA ALA A 169 -9.94 4.25 -1.44
C ALA A 169 -11.16 3.72 -2.19
N LYS A 170 -10.95 3.24 -3.42
CA LYS A 170 -11.98 2.69 -4.29
C LYS A 170 -11.48 1.46 -5.03
N ALA A 171 -12.24 0.37 -4.93
CA ALA A 171 -12.13 -0.78 -5.81
C ALA A 171 -12.95 -0.49 -7.08
N LEU A 172 -12.25 -0.22 -8.18
CA LEU A 172 -12.81 0.14 -9.48
C LEU A 172 -12.81 -1.07 -10.42
N ASN A 173 -13.49 -0.92 -11.56
CA ASN A 173 -13.50 -1.91 -12.64
C ASN A 173 -13.88 -3.31 -12.15
N SER A 174 -14.87 -3.45 -11.27
CA SER A 174 -15.26 -4.73 -10.65
C SER A 174 -14.16 -5.36 -9.78
N GLY A 175 -13.39 -4.55 -9.06
CA GLY A 175 -12.36 -5.00 -8.12
C GLY A 175 -11.00 -5.28 -8.76
N LYS A 176 -10.85 -4.99 -10.07
CA LYS A 176 -9.59 -5.17 -10.81
C LYS A 176 -8.59 -4.03 -10.60
N THR A 177 -9.04 -2.90 -10.07
CA THR A 177 -8.20 -1.73 -9.87
C THR A 177 -8.43 -1.19 -8.48
N LEU A 178 -7.37 -0.94 -7.73
CA LEU A 178 -7.44 -0.18 -6.49
C LEU A 178 -6.95 1.23 -6.76
N PHE A 179 -7.77 2.23 -6.45
CA PHE A 179 -7.39 3.63 -6.46
C PHE A 179 -7.42 4.17 -5.04
N TYR A 180 -6.49 5.06 -4.69
CA TYR A 180 -6.56 5.83 -3.45
C TYR A 180 -6.24 7.31 -3.67
N ASN A 181 -6.69 8.13 -2.72
CA ASN A 181 -6.29 9.53 -2.59
C ASN A 181 -6.11 9.85 -1.10
N ALA A 182 -4.90 10.25 -0.72
CA ALA A 182 -4.54 10.74 0.60
C ALA A 182 -4.30 12.26 0.53
N ASN A 183 -5.01 13.01 1.36
CA ASN A 183 -4.95 14.47 1.38
C ASN A 183 -5.00 14.98 2.82
N GLY A 184 -3.98 15.71 3.25
CA GLY A 184 -3.95 16.29 4.59
C GLY A 184 -2.59 16.88 4.97
N ASP A 185 -2.50 17.29 6.22
CA ASP A 185 -1.31 17.91 6.79
C ASP A 185 -0.63 16.97 7.78
N PHE A 186 0.70 16.97 7.74
CA PHE A 186 1.54 16.37 8.75
C PHE A 186 2.01 17.41 9.76
N TYR A 187 2.17 16.97 11.01
CA TYR A 187 2.57 17.81 12.13
C TYR A 187 3.72 17.16 12.90
N ASN A 188 4.58 17.96 13.53
CA ASN A 188 5.71 17.47 14.33
C ASN A 188 5.31 16.76 15.64
N ASN A 189 4.03 16.76 16.01
CA ASN A 189 3.51 15.95 17.10
C ASN A 189 3.51 14.45 16.72
N LYS A 190 3.34 13.54 17.69
CA LYS A 190 3.29 12.09 17.43
C LYS A 190 1.89 11.49 17.51
N SER A 191 0.89 12.31 17.85
CA SER A 191 -0.47 11.84 18.10
C SER A 191 -1.31 11.91 16.83
N THR A 192 -1.89 10.78 16.44
CA THR A 192 -2.93 10.68 15.41
C THR A 192 -3.97 9.71 15.92
N THR A 193 -5.24 10.03 15.73
CA THR A 193 -6.35 9.13 15.98
C THR A 193 -7.18 9.01 14.72
N ALA A 194 -7.51 7.78 14.33
CA ALA A 194 -8.53 7.53 13.32
C ALA A 194 -9.89 8.07 13.79
N GLY A 195 -10.50 8.89 12.94
CA GLY A 195 -11.80 9.52 13.17
C GLY A 195 -12.89 8.82 12.37
N THR A 196 -13.69 9.62 11.67
CA THR A 196 -14.86 9.16 10.93
C THR A 196 -14.50 8.10 9.88
N GLN A 197 -15.18 6.96 9.98
CA GLN A 197 -15.11 5.83 9.07
C GLN A 197 -16.37 5.77 8.19
N LEU A 198 -16.23 5.71 6.87
CA LEU A 198 -17.36 5.57 5.94
C LEU A 198 -17.06 4.51 4.88
N GLY A 199 -18.06 3.70 4.51
CA GLY A 199 -18.00 2.81 3.35
C GLY A 199 -17.12 1.56 3.49
N PHE A 200 -16.66 1.22 4.69
CA PHE A 200 -15.95 -0.06 4.90
C PHE A 200 -16.84 -1.27 4.63
N ASN A 201 -16.20 -2.37 4.23
CA ASN A 201 -16.83 -3.58 3.70
C ASN A 201 -17.62 -3.33 2.41
N THR A 202 -17.24 -2.28 1.66
CA THR A 202 -17.78 -1.99 0.32
C THR A 202 -16.65 -1.71 -0.68
N ALA A 203 -17.00 -1.44 -1.93
CA ALA A 203 -16.03 -1.08 -2.97
C ALA A 203 -15.46 0.35 -2.81
N SER A 204 -15.88 1.14 -1.83
CA SER A 204 -15.35 2.48 -1.60
C SER A 204 -15.38 2.82 -0.12
N ALA A 205 -14.23 3.21 0.44
CA ALA A 205 -14.12 3.57 1.84
C ALA A 205 -13.37 4.89 2.02
N SER A 206 -13.63 5.55 3.15
CA SER A 206 -12.87 6.71 3.58
C SER A 206 -12.63 6.70 5.08
N LEU A 207 -11.45 7.16 5.48
CA LEU A 207 -11.09 7.39 6.86
C LEU A 207 -10.51 8.79 7.04
N SER A 208 -11.07 9.52 7.98
CA SER A 208 -10.49 10.77 8.48
C SER A 208 -9.49 10.48 9.59
N PHE A 209 -8.41 11.24 9.64
CA PHE A 209 -7.41 11.20 10.70
C PHE A 209 -7.36 12.56 11.37
N ASN A 210 -7.24 12.57 12.70
CA ASN A 210 -7.21 13.79 13.49
C ASN A 210 -5.95 13.85 14.36
N VAL A 211 -5.46 15.07 14.59
CA VAL A 211 -4.40 15.36 15.56
C VAL A 211 -4.92 16.35 16.60
N SER A 212 -4.49 16.21 17.86
CA SER A 212 -4.97 17.06 18.96
C SER A 212 -4.32 18.46 18.99
N GLN A 213 -3.16 18.65 18.38
CA GLN A 213 -2.44 19.92 18.35
C GLN A 213 -1.93 20.24 16.94
N THR A 214 -2.53 21.22 16.28
CA THR A 214 -2.22 21.60 14.88
C THR A 214 -1.24 22.76 14.76
N SER A 215 -0.76 23.37 15.85
CA SER A 215 0.16 24.51 15.77
C SER A 215 1.57 24.18 15.24
N ASN A 216 1.93 22.89 15.15
CA ASN A 216 3.26 22.42 14.76
C ASN A 216 3.28 21.82 13.35
N PHE A 217 2.83 22.59 12.35
CA PHE A 217 2.81 22.16 10.95
C PHE A 217 4.19 21.67 10.49
N TYR A 218 4.20 20.57 9.73
CA TYR A 218 5.40 19.98 9.15
C TYR A 218 5.36 20.05 7.62
N ALA A 219 4.33 19.48 7.00
CA ALA A 219 4.19 19.46 5.54
C ALA A 219 2.76 19.12 5.12
N TYR A 220 2.34 19.63 3.97
CA TYR A 220 1.11 19.21 3.31
C TYR A 220 1.38 18.01 2.40
N LEU A 221 0.45 17.05 2.36
CA LEU A 221 0.46 15.92 1.44
C LEU A 221 -0.84 15.91 0.61
N LYS A 222 -0.67 15.83 -0.71
CA LYS A 222 -1.71 15.36 -1.62
C LYS A 222 -1.10 14.32 -2.55
N GLN A 223 -1.50 13.07 -2.37
CA GLN A 223 -1.01 11.96 -3.20
C GLN A 223 -2.16 11.03 -3.51
N SER A 224 -2.31 10.71 -4.79
CA SER A 224 -3.25 9.72 -5.30
C SER A 224 -2.54 8.82 -6.29
N ASP A 225 -2.95 7.56 -6.33
CA ASP A 225 -2.37 6.58 -7.23
C ASP A 225 -3.34 5.41 -7.43
N ASN A 226 -3.01 4.52 -8.36
CA ASN A 226 -3.72 3.26 -8.52
C ASN A 226 -2.79 2.09 -8.81
N ILE A 227 -3.28 0.89 -8.51
CA ILE A 227 -2.73 -0.36 -9.00
C ILE A 227 -3.79 -1.09 -9.82
N ILE A 228 -3.40 -1.55 -11.00
CA ILE A 228 -4.23 -2.42 -11.84
C ILE A 228 -3.79 -3.85 -11.56
N LEU A 229 -4.67 -4.64 -10.95
CA LEU A 229 -4.40 -6.04 -10.68
C LEU A 229 -4.35 -6.81 -11.99
N PHE A 230 -5.33 -6.64 -12.86
CA PHE A 230 -5.38 -7.28 -14.18
C PHE A 230 -6.18 -6.42 -15.14
N LYS A 231 -5.81 -6.48 -16.43
CA LYS A 231 -6.51 -5.77 -17.50
C LYS A 231 -7.76 -6.53 -17.93
#